data_AF-A0A1F2WG02-F1
#
_entry.id   AF-A0A1F2WG02-F1
#
_cell.length_a   1.000
_cell.length_b   1.000
_cell.length_c   1.000
_cell.angle_alpha   90.00
_cell.angle_beta   90.00
_cell.angle_gamma   90.00
#
_symmetry.space_group_name_H-M   'P 1'
#
loop_
_entity.id
_entity.type
_entity.pdbx_description
1 polymer ?
#
loop_
_entity_poly.entity_id
_entity_poly.type
_entity_poly.pdbx_seq_one_letter_code
_entity_poly.pdbx_strand_id
1 'polypeptide(L)'
;MELADDDVLLESAAALSDRSETRGAVISLVNFRVSAYQGSGLAPPDLLDSMELLVLFSFRFRRYEASLQNLYRTVRLFHGKPAYTAMDTHPDNAFPAHIDKLFFTLVPLEFDALNDLWRMLGGQLWPSVLYSMRMVRSKNL
;
A
#
# COMPACT_ATOMS: atom_id res chain seq x y z
N MET A 1 -16.50 -8.22 3.53
CA MET A 1 -16.13 -8.39 4.95
C MET A 1 -15.34 -7.15 5.28
N GLU A 2 -15.99 -6.20 5.93
CA GLU A 2 -15.31 -5.07 6.57
C GLU A 2 -14.32 -5.65 7.58
N LEU A 3 -13.03 -5.33 7.41
CA LEU A 3 -12.17 -5.25 8.58
C LEU A 3 -12.68 -4.05 9.37
N ALA A 4 -12.80 -4.17 10.69
CA ALA A 4 -13.09 -2.98 11.48
C ALA A 4 -11.91 -2.02 11.36
N ASP A 5 -12.14 -0.71 11.43
CA ASP A 5 -11.07 0.28 11.36
C ASP A 5 -10.02 0.05 12.48
N ASP A 6 -10.44 -0.42 13.66
CA ASP A 6 -9.54 -0.79 14.76
C ASP A 6 -8.60 -1.97 14.42
N ASP A 7 -8.95 -2.78 13.43
CA ASP A 7 -8.13 -3.89 12.91
C ASP A 7 -7.16 -3.42 11.80
N VAL A 8 -7.21 -2.15 11.38
CA VAL A 8 -6.35 -1.57 10.33
C VAL A 8 -5.58 -0.36 10.86
N LEU A 9 -4.26 -0.45 10.89
CA LEU A 9 -3.41 0.65 11.35
C LEU A 9 -2.62 1.27 10.21
N LEU A 10 -2.67 2.60 10.09
CA LEU A 10 -1.82 3.40 9.20
C LEU A 10 -0.54 3.78 9.94
N GLU A 11 0.38 2.83 10.06
CA GLU A 11 1.57 2.99 10.88
C GLU A 11 2.78 2.26 10.28
N SER A 12 3.95 2.49 10.87
CA SER A 12 5.11 1.65 10.58
C SER A 12 4.82 0.19 10.93
N ALA A 13 5.18 -0.73 10.02
CA ALA A 13 5.06 -2.17 10.24
C ALA A 13 5.90 -2.66 11.42
N ALA A 14 6.79 -1.83 11.96
CA ALA A 14 7.43 -2.04 13.26
C ALA A 14 6.43 -2.19 14.41
N ALA A 15 5.21 -1.63 14.28
CA ALA A 15 4.11 -1.84 15.20
C ALA A 15 3.66 -3.31 15.28
N LEU A 16 4.04 -4.16 14.31
CA LEU A 16 3.82 -5.61 14.33
C LEU A 16 4.94 -6.40 15.02
N SER A 17 5.92 -5.73 15.65
CA SER A 17 6.97 -6.40 16.41
C SER A 17 6.40 -7.25 17.56
N ASP A 18 7.16 -8.26 18.00
CA ASP A 18 6.71 -9.19 19.05
C ASP A 18 6.44 -8.54 20.41
N ARG A 19 6.95 -7.33 20.63
CA ARG A 19 6.69 -6.53 21.83
C ARG A 19 5.34 -5.81 21.79
N SER A 20 4.68 -5.80 20.64
CA SER A 20 3.40 -5.16 20.44
C SER A 20 2.26 -6.15 20.57
N GLU A 21 1.19 -5.77 21.28
CA GLU A 21 -0.07 -6.53 21.29
C GLU A 21 -0.90 -6.33 20.02
N THR A 22 -0.48 -5.43 19.13
CA THR A 22 -1.17 -5.13 17.88
C THR A 22 -1.40 -6.39 17.04
N ARG A 23 -2.67 -6.65 16.76
CA ARG A 23 -3.16 -7.67 15.82
C ARG A 23 -4.02 -6.97 14.77
N GLY A 24 -3.87 -7.36 13.51
CA GLY A 24 -4.64 -6.77 12.42
C GLY A 24 -3.84 -6.65 11.13
N ALA A 25 -4.35 -5.80 10.23
CA ALA A 25 -3.64 -5.31 9.07
C ALA A 25 -2.89 -4.02 9.41
N VAL A 26 -1.66 -3.89 8.94
CA VAL A 26 -0.89 -2.65 9.05
C VAL A 26 -0.49 -2.21 7.66
N ILE A 27 -0.76 -0.95 7.35
CA ILE A 27 -0.43 -0.32 6.08
C ILE A 27 0.69 0.67 6.36
N SER A 28 1.86 0.41 5.80
CA SER A 28 3.06 1.20 6.05
C SER A 28 3.56 1.86 4.78
N LEU A 29 3.80 3.16 4.84
CA LEU A 29 4.59 3.84 3.83
C LEU A 29 6.07 3.51 4.05
N VAL A 30 6.62 2.66 3.17
CA VAL A 30 8.02 2.20 3.26
C VAL A 30 8.96 3.22 2.63
N ASN A 31 8.55 3.79 1.50
CA ASN A 31 9.35 4.75 0.75
C ASN A 31 8.47 5.53 -0.23
N PHE A 32 9.02 6.56 -0.84
CA PHE A 32 8.49 7.16 -2.05
C PHE A 32 9.55 7.15 -3.14
N ARG A 33 9.12 7.13 -4.39
CA ARG A 33 9.97 7.26 -5.57
C ARG A 33 9.40 8.34 -6.46
N VAL A 34 10.26 9.00 -7.21
CA VAL A 34 9.84 9.84 -8.32
C VAL A 34 10.21 9.07 -9.58
N SER A 35 9.21 8.71 -10.38
CA SER A 35 9.45 8.09 -11.67
C SER A 35 10.21 9.07 -12.54
N ALA A 36 11.48 8.77 -12.79
CA ALA A 36 12.34 9.59 -13.63
C ALA A 36 11.67 9.69 -15.00
N TYR A 37 11.40 10.91 -15.44
CA TYR A 37 10.83 11.15 -16.76
C TYR A 37 11.75 10.58 -17.83
N GLN A 38 11.34 9.49 -18.47
CA GLN A 38 12.00 8.87 -19.62
C GLN A 38 11.28 9.32 -20.89
N GLY A 39 11.37 10.60 -21.26
CA GLY A 39 10.58 11.17 -22.36
C GLY A 39 11.33 12.17 -23.25
N SER A 40 11.22 11.93 -24.55
CA SER A 40 11.80 12.66 -25.67
C SER A 40 11.01 13.95 -26.00
N GLY A 41 11.25 15.05 -25.28
CA GLY A 41 10.83 16.39 -25.74
C GLY A 41 9.42 16.88 -25.40
N LEU A 42 8.60 16.13 -24.63
CA LEU A 42 7.44 16.73 -23.95
C LEU A 42 7.88 17.44 -22.66
N ALA A 43 7.12 18.46 -22.24
CA ALA A 43 7.37 19.17 -20.98
C ALA A 43 7.40 18.15 -19.82
N PRO A 44 8.30 18.32 -18.84
CA PRO A 44 8.38 17.42 -17.70
C PRO A 44 7.03 17.39 -16.97
N PRO A 45 6.51 16.20 -16.61
CA PRO A 45 5.31 16.10 -15.79
C PRO A 45 5.55 16.80 -14.44
N ASP A 46 4.48 17.28 -13.82
CA ASP A 46 4.56 17.84 -12.48
C ASP A 46 5.19 16.80 -11.51
N LEU A 47 6.02 17.26 -10.57
CA LEU A 47 6.75 16.42 -9.62
C LEU A 47 5.79 15.49 -8.86
N LEU A 48 4.60 15.99 -8.54
CA LEU A 48 3.59 15.24 -7.80
C LEU A 48 2.90 14.18 -8.67
N ASP A 49 2.80 14.37 -9.99
CA ASP A 49 2.21 13.38 -10.92
C ASP A 49 3.18 12.24 -11.24
N SER A 50 4.47 12.45 -10.95
CA SER A 50 5.55 11.47 -11.08
C SER A 50 5.87 10.76 -9.76
N MET A 51 5.19 11.09 -8.66
CA MET A 51 5.42 10.48 -7.35
C MET A 51 4.70 9.14 -7.22
N GLU A 52 5.44 8.16 -6.69
CA GLU A 52 4.98 6.82 -6.38
C GLU A 52 5.27 6.50 -4.92
N LEU A 53 4.26 6.03 -4.19
CA LEU A 53 4.39 5.63 -2.80
C LEU A 53 4.55 4.11 -2.73
N LEU A 54 5.61 3.64 -2.10
CA LEU A 54 5.77 2.22 -1.78
C LEU A 54 5.05 1.91 -0.48
N VAL A 55 3.93 1.19 -0.60
CA VAL A 55 3.04 0.85 0.49
C VAL A 55 3.12 -0.65 0.77
N LEU A 56 3.50 -1.01 2.01
CA LEU A 56 3.53 -2.38 2.50
C LEU A 56 2.24 -2.67 3.25
N PHE A 57 1.52 -3.70 2.83
CA PHE A 57 0.40 -4.26 3.55
C PHE A 57 0.87 -5.51 4.29
N SER A 58 0.76 -5.50 5.61
CA SER A 58 1.24 -6.57 6.48
C SER A 58 0.13 -7.08 7.39
N PHE A 59 0.07 -8.39 7.62
CA PHE A 59 -1.07 -9.02 8.31
C PHE A 59 -0.62 -9.88 9.48
N ARG A 60 -0.98 -9.48 10.70
CA ARG A 60 -0.68 -10.20 11.94
C ARG A 60 -1.97 -10.48 12.72
N PHE A 61 -2.71 -11.50 12.31
CA PHE A 61 -3.89 -11.96 13.03
C PHE A 61 -3.53 -13.08 14.01
N ARG A 62 -4.42 -13.34 14.98
CA ARG A 62 -4.24 -14.46 15.95
C ARG A 62 -4.10 -15.82 15.25
N ARG A 63 -4.84 -16.02 14.16
CA ARG A 63 -4.74 -17.22 13.31
C ARG A 63 -3.96 -16.86 12.06
N TYR A 64 -2.87 -17.58 11.81
CA TYR A 64 -2.04 -17.39 10.61
C TYR A 64 -2.84 -17.52 9.31
N GLU A 65 -3.79 -18.46 9.28
CA GLU A 65 -4.74 -18.62 8.17
C GLU A 65 -5.51 -17.33 7.86
N ALA A 66 -5.93 -16.57 8.89
CA ALA A 66 -6.60 -15.29 8.69
C ALA A 66 -5.66 -14.24 8.10
N SER A 67 -4.37 -14.23 8.49
CA SER A 67 -3.36 -13.39 7.85
C SER A 67 -3.20 -13.71 6.35
N LEU A 68 -3.10 -15.00 6.00
CA LEU A 68 -3.00 -15.41 4.59
C LEU A 68 -4.26 -15.09 3.77
N GLN A 69 -5.44 -15.27 4.36
CA GLN A 69 -6.71 -14.92 3.70
C GLN A 69 -6.78 -13.41 3.42
N ASN A 70 -6.39 -12.56 4.36
CA ASN A 70 -6.38 -11.12 4.18
C ASN A 70 -5.31 -10.66 3.18
N LEU A 71 -4.13 -11.29 3.18
CA LEU A 71 -3.12 -11.11 2.14
C LEU A 71 -3.70 -11.41 0.75
N TYR A 72 -4.29 -12.59 0.57
CA TYR A 72 -4.89 -13.01 -0.70
C TYR A 72 -5.98 -12.05 -1.17
N ARG A 73 -6.85 -11.60 -0.25
CA ARG A 73 -7.92 -10.64 -0.56
C ARG A 73 -7.38 -9.30 -1.00
N THR A 74 -6.33 -8.81 -0.34
CA THR A 74 -5.64 -7.55 -0.71
C THR A 74 -5.04 -7.66 -2.11
N VAL A 75 -4.37 -8.77 -2.40
CA VAL A 75 -3.85 -9.03 -3.74
C VAL A 75 -4.97 -9.08 -4.77
N ARG A 76 -6.06 -9.80 -4.48
CA ARG A 76 -7.22 -9.92 -5.38
C ARG A 76 -7.92 -8.59 -5.62
N LEU A 77 -8.01 -7.73 -4.60
CA LEU A 77 -8.57 -6.38 -4.71
C LEU A 77 -7.78 -5.59 -5.76
N PHE A 78 -6.48 -5.39 -5.54
CA PHE A 78 -5.66 -4.57 -6.43
C PHE A 78 -5.40 -5.22 -7.81
N HIS A 79 -5.41 -6.56 -7.89
CA HIS A 79 -5.29 -7.26 -9.17
C HIS A 79 -6.59 -7.17 -10.00
N GLY A 80 -7.75 -7.08 -9.35
CA GLY A 80 -9.06 -7.06 -10.01
C GLY A 80 -9.35 -5.76 -10.76
N LYS A 81 -8.64 -4.67 -10.43
CA LYS A 81 -8.87 -3.36 -11.05
C LYS A 81 -7.56 -2.55 -11.16
N PRO A 82 -7.21 -2.04 -12.36
CA PRO A 82 -5.96 -1.32 -12.56
C PRO A 82 -5.94 0.09 -11.97
N ALA A 83 -7.11 0.70 -11.72
CA ALA A 83 -7.22 2.05 -11.19
C ALA A 83 -8.49 2.26 -10.36
N TYR A 84 -8.36 2.98 -9.26
CA TYR A 84 -9.44 3.36 -8.34
C TYR A 84 -9.75 4.83 -8.48
N THR A 85 -11.03 5.18 -8.38
CA THR A 85 -11.58 6.52 -8.62
C THR A 85 -12.63 6.85 -7.56
N ALA A 86 -13.16 8.07 -7.59
CA ALA A 86 -14.28 8.46 -6.71
C ALA A 86 -15.52 7.55 -6.82
N MET A 87 -15.70 6.82 -7.93
CA MET A 87 -16.80 5.85 -8.10
C MET A 87 -16.60 4.56 -7.30
N ASP A 88 -15.38 4.32 -6.81
CA ASP A 88 -15.02 3.14 -6.03
C ASP A 88 -15.01 3.40 -4.52
N THR A 89 -15.52 4.57 -4.10
CA THR A 89 -15.46 4.99 -2.71
C THR A 89 -16.30 4.08 -1.82
N HIS A 90 -15.80 3.81 -0.63
CA HIS A 90 -16.62 3.20 0.42
C HIS A 90 -17.54 4.26 1.03
N PRO A 91 -18.79 3.94 1.40
CA PRO A 91 -19.71 4.90 2.03
C PRO A 91 -19.10 5.63 3.24
N ASP A 92 -18.31 4.91 4.04
CA ASP A 92 -17.67 5.44 5.25
C ASP A 92 -16.27 6.05 5.01
N ASN A 93 -15.74 5.95 3.80
CA ASN A 93 -14.43 6.50 3.45
C ASN A 93 -14.47 7.16 2.07
N ALA A 94 -14.66 8.49 2.09
CA ALA A 94 -14.79 9.30 0.89
C ALA A 94 -13.45 9.43 0.15
N PHE A 95 -13.51 9.28 -1.17
CA PHE A 95 -12.35 9.39 -2.04
C PHE A 95 -11.88 10.86 -2.06
N PRO A 96 -10.56 11.12 -1.96
CA PRO A 96 -10.07 12.48 -1.88
C PRO A 96 -10.40 13.30 -3.13
N ALA A 97 -11.03 14.47 -2.96
CA ALA A 97 -11.56 15.27 -4.07
C ALA A 97 -10.52 15.82 -5.06
N HIS A 98 -9.25 15.92 -4.66
CA HIS A 98 -8.15 16.40 -5.52
C HIS A 98 -7.49 15.29 -6.34
N ILE A 99 -7.93 14.04 -6.18
CA ILE A 99 -7.39 12.87 -6.84
C ILE A 99 -8.41 12.38 -7.88
N ASP A 100 -7.97 12.23 -9.13
CA ASP A 100 -8.80 11.63 -10.17
C ASP A 100 -8.71 10.11 -10.12
N LYS A 101 -7.47 9.59 -9.97
CA LYS A 101 -7.19 8.14 -10.02
C LYS A 101 -6.05 7.73 -9.09
N LEU A 102 -6.17 6.55 -8.50
CA LEU A 102 -5.10 5.83 -7.82
C LEU A 102 -4.78 4.54 -8.56
N PHE A 103 -3.51 4.32 -8.88
CA PHE A 103 -3.01 3.10 -9.50
C PHE A 103 -2.24 2.31 -8.46
N PHE A 104 -2.44 1.00 -8.43
CA PHE A 104 -1.70 0.08 -7.57
C PHE A 104 -0.97 -0.94 -8.44
N THR A 105 0.36 -0.96 -8.34
CA THR A 105 1.22 -1.91 -9.06
C THR A 105 1.91 -2.79 -8.05
N LEU A 106 1.75 -4.11 -8.16
CA LEU A 106 2.45 -5.07 -7.29
C LEU A 106 3.95 -4.95 -7.51
N VAL A 107 4.71 -4.78 -6.43
CA VAL A 107 6.17 -4.76 -6.47
C VAL A 107 6.67 -6.12 -5.99
N PRO A 108 7.17 -7.00 -6.89
CA PRO A 108 7.76 -8.25 -6.48
C PRO A 108 9.02 -7.98 -5.67
N LEU A 109 9.18 -8.69 -4.55
CA LEU A 109 10.38 -8.66 -3.72
C LEU A 109 11.03 -10.03 -3.75
N GLU A 110 12.34 -10.05 -3.98
CA GLU A 110 13.16 -11.23 -3.76
C GLU A 110 13.28 -11.53 -2.25
N PHE A 111 13.57 -12.79 -1.90
CA PHE A 111 13.60 -13.23 -0.50
C PHE A 111 14.57 -12.41 0.37
N ASP A 112 15.75 -12.08 -0.16
CA ASP A 112 16.74 -11.28 0.58
C ASP A 112 16.23 -9.85 0.84
N ALA A 113 15.65 -9.21 -0.18
CA ALA A 113 15.08 -7.87 -0.04
C ALA A 113 13.89 -7.84 0.93
N LEU A 114 13.06 -8.89 0.93
CA LEU A 114 11.97 -9.04 1.89
C LEU A 114 12.50 -9.25 3.32
N ASN A 115 13.57 -10.04 3.49
CA ASN A 115 14.19 -10.26 4.79
C ASN A 115 14.78 -8.97 5.34
N ASP A 116 15.55 -8.25 4.54
CA ASP A 116 16.17 -6.99 4.93
C ASP A 116 15.13 -5.92 5.28
N LEU A 117 14.04 -5.85 4.52
CA LEU A 117 12.91 -4.96 4.82
C LEU A 117 12.36 -5.22 6.23
N TRP A 118 12.08 -6.49 6.56
CA TRP A 118 11.54 -6.85 7.87
C TRP A 118 12.55 -6.68 9.02
N ARG A 119 13.85 -6.93 8.76
CA ARG A 119 14.93 -6.65 9.71
C ARG A 119 15.01 -5.17 10.05
N MET A 120 14.92 -4.28 9.05
CA MET A 120 14.93 -2.84 9.26
C MET A 120 13.71 -2.36 10.05
N LEU A 121 12.55 -3.00 9.84
CA LEU A 121 11.32 -2.73 10.58
C LEU A 121 11.32 -3.32 12.00
N GLY A 122 12.41 -3.95 12.45
CA GLY A 122 12.55 -4.49 13.81
C GLY A 122 11.59 -5.65 14.12
N GLY A 123 11.09 -6.32 13.08
CA GLY A 123 10.02 -7.31 13.19
C GLY A 123 10.43 -8.71 12.76
N GLN A 124 9.66 -9.69 13.22
CA GLN A 124 9.59 -11.01 12.59
C GLN A 124 8.89 -10.88 11.23
N LEU A 125 9.25 -11.73 10.27
CA LEU A 125 8.62 -11.74 8.96
C LEU A 125 7.14 -12.15 9.08
N TRP A 126 6.24 -11.22 8.74
CA TRP A 126 4.80 -11.46 8.69
C TRP A 126 4.33 -11.60 7.23
N PRO A 127 3.20 -12.28 6.98
CA PRO A 127 2.56 -12.25 5.67
C PRO A 127 2.36 -10.82 5.20
N SER A 128 2.96 -10.46 4.05
CA SER A 128 2.94 -9.10 3.56
C SER A 128 3.07 -9.01 2.04
N VAL A 129 2.60 -7.89 1.49
CA VAL A 129 2.71 -7.56 0.07
C VAL A 129 3.04 -6.09 -0.13
N LEU A 130 3.95 -5.79 -1.05
CA LEU A 130 4.37 -4.44 -1.38
C LEU A 130 3.71 -3.97 -2.68
N TYR A 131 3.13 -2.78 -2.66
CA TYR A 131 2.58 -2.10 -3.83
C TYR A 131 3.25 -0.75 -4.04
N SER A 132 3.46 -0.37 -5.30
CA SER A 132 3.63 1.02 -5.69
C SER A 132 2.26 1.62 -5.93
N MET A 133 1.96 2.72 -5.24
CA MET A 133 0.75 3.51 -5.41
C MET A 133 1.09 4.81 -6.13
N ARG A 134 0.49 5.01 -7.31
CA ARG A 134 0.64 6.25 -8.09
C ARG A 134 -0.66 7.04 -8.09
N MET A 135 -0.55 8.34 -7.85
CA MET A 135 -1.68 9.27 -7.88
C MET A 135 -1.73 10.01 -9.21
N VAL A 136 -2.94 10.22 -9.73
CA VAL A 136 -3.20 11.21 -10.78
C VAL A 136 -4.12 12.27 -10.19
N ARG A 137 -3.63 13.51 -10.14
CA ARG A 137 -4.38 14.63 -9.57
C ARG A 137 -5.31 15.25 -10.60
N SER A 138 -6.37 15.86 -10.09
CA SER A 138 -7.29 16.63 -10.91
C SER A 138 -6.62 17.91 -11.40
N LYS A 139 -6.69 18.19 -12.70
CA LYS A 139 -6.12 19.42 -13.31
C LYS A 139 -6.97 20.67 -13.10
N ASN A 140 -8.10 20.56 -12.41
CA ASN A 140 -9.11 21.63 -12.27
C ASN A 140 -9.03 22.38 -10.92
N LEU A 141 -7.84 22.50 -10.33
CA LEU A 141 -7.57 23.29 -9.13
C LEU A 141 -6.50 24.36 -9.41
#